data_AF-A0A6P7M5G8-F1
#
_entry.id   AF-A0A6P7M5G8-F1
#
_cell.length_a   1.000
_cell.length_b   1.000
_cell.length_c   1.000
_cell.angle_alpha   90.00
_cell.angle_beta   90.00
_cell.angle_gamma   90.00
#
_symmetry.space_group_name_H-M   'P 1'
#
loop_
_entity.id
_entity.type
_entity.pdbx_description
1 polymer ?
#
loop_
_entity_poly.entity_id
_entity_poly.type
_entity_poly.pdbx_seq_one_letter_code
_entity_poly.pdbx_strand_id
1 'polypeptide(L)'
;MQMPFEAKRCGVQFSPPSIVIIYEHKETKKVRKRVIPVRNFSKYSDCNMAAERLKNHPRHRDYLEAVTQSQLEKLHIILKDHMQGFSLVHSLASFHLDPDEDLNKLSDEELARKKGQMDKLFEKNRRHTADPNFVYDLEVDFTKPTTDRCSWDDESDDGF
;
A
#
# COMPACT_ATOMS: atom_id res chain seq x y z
N MET A 1 23.62 17.64 7.57
CA MET A 1 23.24 17.59 9.00
C MET A 1 22.66 16.22 9.29
N GLN A 2 23.32 15.40 10.12
CA GLN A 2 22.71 14.16 10.60
C GLN A 2 21.63 14.50 11.61
N MET A 3 20.39 14.08 11.34
CA MET A 3 19.29 14.34 12.25
C MET A 3 19.33 13.31 13.41
N PRO A 4 19.08 13.75 14.65
CA PRO A 4 19.32 12.95 15.85
C PRO A 4 18.26 11.88 16.10
N PHE A 5 17.17 11.87 15.33
CA PHE A 5 16.04 10.96 15.54
C PHE A 5 15.88 9.99 14.38
N GLU A 6 15.51 8.76 14.70
CA GLU A 6 15.21 7.72 13.73
C GLU A 6 13.86 7.08 14.06
N ALA A 7 12.88 7.18 13.16
CA ALA A 7 11.61 6.51 13.33
C ALA A 7 11.79 4.99 13.21
N LYS A 8 11.32 4.24 14.20
CA LYS A 8 11.35 2.77 14.22
C LYS A 8 9.98 2.17 13.88
N ARG A 9 8.91 2.77 14.40
CA ARG A 9 7.53 2.32 14.14
C ARG A 9 6.61 3.52 14.00
N CYS A 10 5.56 3.35 13.20
CA CYS A 10 4.48 4.32 13.07
C CYS A 10 3.13 3.61 13.20
N GLY A 11 2.10 4.36 13.56
CA GLY A 11 0.74 3.85 13.75
C GLY A 11 -0.27 4.97 13.87
N VAL A 12 -1.52 4.59 14.12
CA VAL A 12 -2.64 5.52 14.29
C VAL A 12 -3.31 5.32 15.64
N GLN A 13 -3.87 6.40 16.16
CA GLN A 13 -4.82 6.41 17.26
C GLN A 13 -6.10 7.03 16.74
N PHE A 14 -7.25 6.39 16.98
CA PHE A 14 -8.52 6.79 16.39
C PHE A 14 -9.26 7.87 17.18
N SER A 15 -9.09 7.91 18.52
CA SER A 15 -9.76 8.87 19.40
C SER A 15 -8.78 9.50 20.41
N PRO A 16 -8.49 10.81 20.30
CA PRO A 16 -8.68 11.66 19.11
C PRO A 16 -7.76 11.22 17.95
N PRO A 17 -8.14 11.47 16.69
CA PRO A 17 -7.39 11.02 15.50
C PRO A 17 -5.96 11.58 15.53
N SER A 18 -4.98 10.69 15.64
CA SER A 18 -3.57 11.03 15.80
C SER A 18 -2.66 10.01 15.14
N ILE A 19 -1.52 10.46 14.62
CA ILE A 19 -0.44 9.60 14.13
C ILE A 19 0.60 9.43 15.23
N VAL A 20 0.91 8.19 15.55
CA VAL A 20 1.86 7.81 16.60
C VAL A 20 3.16 7.40 15.95
N ILE A 21 4.27 7.94 16.44
CA ILE A 21 5.63 7.60 16.01
C ILE A 21 6.41 7.11 17.22
N ILE A 22 7.02 5.95 17.09
CA ILE A 22 8.03 5.46 18.04
C ILE A 22 9.38 5.68 17.37
N TYR A 23 10.21 6.50 18.01
CA TYR A 23 11.51 6.89 17.47
C TYR A 23 12.62 6.65 18.48
N GLU A 24 13.83 6.45 17.97
CA GLU A 24 15.04 6.28 18.74
C GLU A 24 15.92 7.52 18.58
N HIS A 25 16.47 8.02 19.68
CA HIS A 25 17.49 9.06 19.63
C HIS A 25 18.85 8.42 19.36
N LYS A 26 19.53 8.79 18.27
CA LYS A 26 20.76 8.12 17.82
C LYS A 26 21.89 8.14 18.84
N GLU A 27 22.06 9.27 19.54
CA GLU A 27 23.09 9.42 20.58
C GLU A 27 22.74 8.70 21.89
N THR A 28 21.55 8.93 22.44
CA THR A 28 21.19 8.40 23.76
C THR A 28 20.61 6.98 23.72
N LYS A 29 20.32 6.45 22.53
CA LYS A 29 19.69 5.13 22.30
C LYS A 29 18.34 4.93 23.00
N LYS A 30 17.75 6.01 23.50
CA LYS A 30 16.45 5.98 24.18
C LYS A 30 15.32 5.99 23.16
N VAL A 31 14.40 5.04 23.32
CA VAL A 31 13.16 4.97 22.55
C VAL A 31 12.12 5.88 23.17
N ARG A 32 11.43 6.66 22.34
CA ARG A 32 10.38 7.60 22.76
C ARG A 32 9.17 7.49 21.84
N LYS A 33 8.01 7.82 22.41
CA LYS A 33 6.74 7.91 21.69
C LYS A 33 6.39 9.37 21.45
N ARG A 34 6.04 9.73 20.22
CA ARG A 34 5.45 11.01 19.84
C ARG A 34 4.05 10.78 19.30
N VAL A 35 3.09 11.57 19.77
CA VAL A 35 1.72 11.57 19.26
C VAL A 35 1.50 12.88 18.53
N ILE A 36 1.14 12.80 17.26
CA ILE A 36 0.88 13.94 16.40
C ILE A 36 -0.61 14.00 16.11
N PRO A 37 -1.34 14.99 16.64
CA PRO A 37 -2.77 15.11 16.38
C PRO A 37 -3.01 15.44 14.90
N VAL A 38 -3.94 14.74 14.27
CA VAL A 38 -4.37 15.02 12.90
C VAL A 38 -5.52 16.02 12.96
N ARG A 39 -5.22 17.28 12.68
CA ARG A 39 -6.21 18.39 12.71
C ARG A 39 -6.79 18.64 11.33
N ASN A 40 -8.01 19.17 11.28
CA ASN A 40 -8.71 19.52 10.04
C ASN A 40 -8.79 18.35 9.03
N PHE A 41 -8.95 17.13 9.55
CA PHE A 41 -9.04 15.92 8.75
C PHE A 41 -10.43 15.32 8.90
N SER A 42 -11.05 15.00 7.77
CA SER A 42 -12.39 14.45 7.67
C SER A 42 -12.41 13.25 6.74
N LYS A 43 -13.54 12.55 6.70
CA LYS A 43 -13.78 11.44 5.76
C LYS A 43 -13.72 11.82 4.27
N TYR A 44 -13.61 13.11 3.95
CA TYR A 44 -13.49 13.63 2.59
C TYR A 44 -12.11 14.22 2.28
N SER A 45 -11.18 14.18 3.24
CA SER A 45 -9.84 14.74 3.06
C SER A 45 -8.98 13.87 2.15
N ASP A 46 -8.16 14.51 1.33
CA ASP A 46 -7.15 13.83 0.51
C ASP A 46 -6.01 13.30 1.38
N CYS A 47 -5.87 11.97 1.43
CA CYS A 47 -4.87 11.30 2.24
C CYS A 47 -3.43 11.61 1.79
N ASN A 48 -3.21 11.79 0.48
CA ASN A 48 -1.89 12.13 -0.06
C ASN A 48 -1.47 13.54 0.39
N MET A 49 -2.33 14.54 0.17
CA MET A 49 -2.08 15.92 0.61
C MET A 49 -1.89 16.01 2.13
N ALA A 50 -2.67 15.26 2.91
CA ALA A 50 -2.51 15.21 4.36
C ALA A 50 -1.16 14.61 4.78
N ALA A 51 -0.71 13.54 4.11
CA ALA A 51 0.60 12.94 4.34
C ALA A 51 1.75 13.88 3.99
N GLU A 52 1.67 14.60 2.87
CA GLU A 52 2.67 15.61 2.48
C GLU A 52 2.77 16.74 3.49
N ARG A 53 1.61 17.30 3.89
CA ARG A 53 1.55 18.36 4.90
C ARG A 53 2.17 17.93 6.22
N LEU A 54 1.90 16.69 6.65
CA LEU A 54 2.47 16.14 7.88
C LEU A 54 3.99 15.98 7.78
N LYS A 55 4.48 15.43 6.66
CA LYS A 55 5.91 15.20 6.43
C LYS A 55 6.71 16.50 6.38
N ASN A 56 6.14 17.53 5.77
CA ASN A 56 6.78 18.84 5.62
C ASN A 56 6.57 19.77 6.82
N HIS A 57 5.80 19.35 7.83
CA HIS A 57 5.50 20.20 8.97
C HIS A 57 6.75 20.46 9.84
N PRO A 58 7.14 21.73 10.12
CA PRO A 58 8.40 22.06 10.81
C PRO A 58 8.58 21.38 12.17
N ARG A 59 7.48 21.12 12.90
CA ARG A 59 7.52 20.47 14.22
C ARG A 59 7.71 18.95 14.19
N HIS A 60 7.56 18.32 13.03
CA HIS A 60 7.44 16.86 12.91
C HIS A 60 8.40 16.27 11.88
N ARG A 61 8.85 17.07 10.90
CA ARG A 61 9.77 16.68 9.82
C ARG A 61 10.96 15.87 10.32
N ASP A 62 11.62 16.34 11.37
CA ASP A 62 12.84 15.72 11.89
C ASP A 62 12.63 14.28 12.42
N TYR A 63 11.42 13.96 12.87
CA TYR A 63 11.05 12.62 13.33
C TYR A 63 10.54 11.72 12.21
N LEU A 64 10.14 12.32 11.08
CA LEU A 64 9.47 11.66 9.97
C LEU A 64 10.39 11.39 8.77
N GLU A 65 11.64 11.82 8.84
CA GLU A 65 12.62 11.65 7.76
C GLU A 65 12.74 10.19 7.28
N ALA A 66 12.80 9.25 8.24
CA ALA A 66 12.90 7.81 7.97
C ALA A 66 11.58 7.17 7.49
N VAL A 67 10.45 7.88 7.61
CA VAL A 67 9.12 7.38 7.22
C VAL A 67 8.82 7.79 5.79
N THR A 68 8.44 6.85 4.95
CA THR A 68 8.09 7.16 3.56
C THR A 68 6.75 7.91 3.49
N GLN A 69 6.56 8.75 2.46
CA GLN A 69 5.28 9.43 2.25
C GLN A 69 4.14 8.41 2.07
N SER A 70 4.41 7.31 1.36
CA SER A 70 3.44 6.23 1.17
C SER A 70 3.02 5.55 2.48
N GLN A 71 3.91 5.40 3.46
CA GLN A 71 3.54 4.91 4.79
C GLN A 71 2.61 5.90 5.50
N LEU A 72 2.92 7.20 5.46
CA LEU A 72 2.06 8.23 6.05
C LEU A 72 0.70 8.31 5.37
N GLU A 73 0.65 8.16 4.04
CA GLU A 73 -0.59 8.10 3.27
C GLU A 73 -1.45 6.92 3.72
N LYS A 74 -0.87 5.73 3.88
CA LYS A 74 -1.56 4.55 4.42
C LYS A 74 -2.15 4.82 5.81
N LEU A 75 -1.43 5.51 6.69
CA LEU A 75 -1.96 5.88 8.02
C LEU A 75 -3.16 6.83 7.91
N HIS A 76 -3.11 7.81 7.01
CA HIS A 76 -4.26 8.71 6.77
C HIS A 76 -5.46 7.98 6.18
N ILE A 77 -5.23 7.01 5.28
CA ILE A 77 -6.29 6.16 4.74
C ILE A 77 -6.95 5.36 5.87
N ILE A 78 -6.16 4.70 6.74
CA ILE A 78 -6.72 3.95 7.88
C ILE A 78 -7.55 4.86 8.81
N LEU A 79 -7.10 6.10 9.04
CA LEU A 79 -7.88 7.09 9.79
C LEU A 79 -9.18 7.47 9.08
N LYS A 80 -9.14 7.70 7.76
CA LYS A 80 -10.31 8.03 6.93
C LYS A 80 -11.33 6.89 6.95
N ASP A 81 -10.88 5.67 6.73
CA ASP A 81 -11.72 4.46 6.72
C ASP A 81 -12.42 4.28 8.09
N HIS A 82 -11.69 4.47 9.19
CA HIS A 82 -12.28 4.43 10.53
C HIS A 82 -13.35 5.53 10.74
N MET A 83 -13.15 6.73 10.18
CA MET A 83 -14.18 7.80 10.21
C MET A 83 -15.41 7.47 9.36
N GLN A 84 -15.27 6.58 8.36
CA GLN A 84 -16.36 6.07 7.54
C GLN A 84 -17.05 4.86 8.18
N GLY A 85 -16.52 4.31 9.28
CA GLY A 85 -17.09 3.18 10.01
C GLY A 85 -16.49 1.81 9.63
N PHE A 86 -15.45 1.78 8.80
CA PHE A 86 -14.76 0.54 8.48
C PHE A 86 -13.90 0.05 9.65
N SER A 87 -13.74 -1.27 9.74
CA SER A 87 -12.86 -1.89 10.73
C SER A 87 -11.39 -1.77 10.32
N LEU A 88 -10.48 -1.78 11.29
CA LEU A 88 -9.04 -1.79 11.01
C LEU A 88 -8.63 -2.98 10.13
N VAL A 89 -9.24 -4.15 10.36
CA VAL A 89 -8.96 -5.36 9.58
C VAL A 89 -9.33 -5.15 8.12
N HIS A 90 -10.49 -4.54 7.85
CA HIS A 90 -10.93 -4.19 6.51
C HIS A 90 -9.95 -3.23 5.82
N SER A 91 -9.56 -2.15 6.50
CA SER A 91 -8.57 -1.20 5.98
C SER A 91 -7.24 -1.85 5.66
N LEU A 92 -6.77 -2.77 6.51
CA LEU A 92 -5.51 -3.47 6.28
C LEU A 92 -5.58 -4.43 5.09
N ALA A 93 -6.69 -5.16 4.94
CA ALA A 93 -6.92 -6.06 3.81
C ALA A 93 -6.88 -5.32 2.47
N SER A 94 -7.40 -4.07 2.42
CA SER A 94 -7.38 -3.24 1.20
C SER A 94 -5.97 -2.88 0.68
N PHE A 95 -4.91 -3.09 1.46
CA PHE A 95 -3.52 -2.90 1.04
C PHE A 95 -2.83 -4.17 0.56
N HIS A 96 -3.52 -5.32 0.62
CA HIS A 96 -3.03 -6.58 0.08
C HIS A 96 -3.76 -6.89 -1.23
N LEU A 97 -3.06 -7.59 -2.13
CA LEU A 97 -3.64 -8.08 -3.38
C LEU A 97 -3.78 -9.59 -3.23
N ASP A 98 -5.00 -10.05 -2.98
CA ASP A 98 -5.32 -11.48 -2.96
C ASP A 98 -5.65 -11.94 -4.39
N PRO A 99 -4.93 -12.93 -4.94
CA PRO A 99 -5.14 -13.39 -6.32
C PRO A 99 -6.47 -14.12 -6.51
N ASP A 100 -7.04 -14.70 -5.45
CA ASP A 100 -8.27 -15.49 -5.49
C ASP A 100 -9.53 -14.66 -5.15
N GLU A 101 -9.38 -13.36 -4.98
CA GLU A 101 -10.48 -12.48 -4.57
C GLU A 101 -11.41 -12.14 -5.74
N ASP A 102 -12.71 -12.24 -5.50
CA ASP A 102 -13.73 -11.87 -6.49
C ASP A 102 -13.86 -10.35 -6.61
N LEU A 103 -13.12 -9.79 -7.57
CA LEU A 103 -13.09 -8.35 -7.83
C LEU A 103 -14.46 -7.78 -8.26
N ASN A 104 -15.40 -8.61 -8.72
CA ASN A 104 -16.72 -8.15 -9.15
C ASN A 104 -17.63 -7.74 -7.98
N LYS A 105 -17.27 -8.12 -6.74
CA LYS A 105 -18.04 -7.78 -5.53
C LYS A 105 -17.57 -6.51 -4.85
N LEU A 106 -16.46 -5.93 -5.32
CA LEU A 106 -15.86 -4.75 -4.72
C LEU A 106 -16.55 -3.47 -5.18
N SER A 107 -16.47 -2.43 -4.36
CA SER A 107 -16.88 -1.09 -4.76
C SER A 107 -15.89 -0.47 -5.75
N ASP A 108 -16.34 0.50 -6.54
CA ASP A 108 -15.49 1.22 -7.50
C ASP A 108 -14.25 1.86 -6.84
N GLU A 109 -14.39 2.38 -5.61
CA GLU A 109 -13.29 2.98 -4.85
C GLU A 109 -12.22 1.95 -4.48
N GLU A 110 -12.63 0.77 -4.01
CA GLU A 110 -11.72 -0.33 -3.64
C GLU A 110 -11.04 -0.92 -4.87
N LEU A 111 -11.79 -1.07 -5.96
CA LEU A 111 -11.28 -1.56 -7.23
C LEU A 111 -10.22 -0.62 -7.80
N ALA A 112 -10.46 0.69 -7.78
CA ALA A 112 -9.49 1.70 -8.20
C ALA A 112 -8.20 1.65 -7.36
N ARG A 113 -8.32 1.44 -6.04
CA ARG A 113 -7.16 1.29 -5.14
C ARG A 113 -6.34 0.05 -5.48
N LYS A 114 -6.98 -1.10 -5.74
CA LYS A 114 -6.28 -2.34 -6.11
C LYS A 114 -5.64 -2.24 -7.48
N LYS A 115 -6.35 -1.68 -8.46
CA LYS A 115 -5.80 -1.38 -9.78
C LYS A 115 -4.52 -0.54 -9.67
N GLY A 116 -4.54 0.54 -8.90
CA GLY A 116 -3.34 1.38 -8.69
C GLY A 116 -2.19 0.65 -7.99
N GLN A 117 -2.44 -0.39 -7.20
CA GLN A 117 -1.39 -1.24 -6.64
C GLN A 117 -0.82 -2.20 -7.70
N MET A 118 -1.67 -2.81 -8.52
CA MET A 118 -1.27 -3.66 -9.64
C MET A 118 -0.43 -2.87 -10.66
N ASP A 119 -0.84 -1.66 -11.02
CA ASP A 119 -0.11 -0.80 -11.97
C ASP A 119 1.31 -0.51 -11.48
N LYS A 120 1.49 -0.20 -10.18
CA LYS A 120 2.82 0.01 -9.58
C LYS A 120 3.69 -1.24 -9.60
N LEU A 121 3.11 -2.43 -9.46
CA LEU A 121 3.84 -3.70 -9.55
C LEU A 121 4.20 -4.02 -11.00
N PHE A 122 3.27 -3.77 -11.92
CA PHE A 122 3.47 -3.94 -13.35
C PHE A 122 4.62 -3.05 -13.85
N GLU A 123 4.61 -1.76 -13.53
CA GLU A 123 5.66 -0.83 -13.96
C GLU A 123 7.05 -1.23 -13.46
N LYS A 124 7.15 -1.78 -12.24
CA LYS A 124 8.42 -2.28 -11.69
C LYS A 124 8.92 -3.54 -12.38
N ASN A 125 8.00 -4.41 -12.78
CA ASN A 125 8.31 -5.69 -13.40
C ASN A 125 8.36 -5.60 -14.94
N ARG A 126 8.01 -4.44 -15.52
CA ARG A 126 8.01 -4.23 -16.96
C ARG A 126 9.44 -4.29 -17.48
N ARG A 127 9.72 -5.33 -18.28
CA ARG A 127 10.99 -5.45 -19.00
C ARG A 127 10.95 -4.57 -20.25
N HIS A 128 11.95 -3.73 -20.39
CA HIS A 128 12.11 -2.84 -21.54
C HIS A 128 12.96 -3.49 -22.62
N THR A 129 12.68 -3.19 -23.89
CA THR A 129 13.49 -3.66 -25.03
C THR A 129 14.95 -3.20 -24.97
N ALA A 130 15.25 -2.15 -24.20
CA ALA A 130 16.59 -1.65 -23.95
C ALA A 130 17.31 -2.31 -22.75
N ASP A 131 16.63 -3.17 -21.99
CA ASP A 131 17.25 -3.86 -20.86
C ASP A 131 18.23 -4.93 -21.35
N PRO A 132 19.41 -5.08 -20.71
CA PRO A 132 20.41 -6.08 -21.10
C PRO A 132 19.90 -7.52 -21.03
N ASN A 133 18.90 -7.77 -20.18
CA ASN A 133 18.27 -9.07 -19.96
C ASN A 133 16.97 -9.26 -20.77
N PHE A 134 16.66 -8.33 -21.68
CA PHE A 134 15.49 -8.46 -22.55
C PHE A 134 15.77 -9.51 -23.62
N VAL A 135 14.93 -10.55 -23.65
CA VAL A 135 14.99 -11.62 -24.63
C VAL A 135 13.74 -11.50 -25.50
N TYR A 136 13.93 -11.31 -26.80
CA TYR A 136 12.84 -11.39 -27.77
C TYR A 136 12.33 -12.82 -27.83
N ASP A 137 11.02 -12.97 -28.00
CA ASP A 137 10.36 -14.27 -28.14
C ASP A 137 10.73 -15.25 -27.01
N LEU A 138 10.73 -14.76 -25.77
CA LEU A 138 10.96 -15.58 -24.59
C LEU A 138 9.83 -16.64 -24.48
N GLU A 139 10.11 -17.82 -24.99
CA GLU A 139 9.29 -19.01 -24.79
C GLU A 139 9.52 -19.52 -23.37
N VAL A 140 8.44 -19.61 -22.58
CA VAL A 140 8.46 -20.17 -21.24
C VAL A 140 7.55 -21.38 -21.24
N ASP A 141 8.16 -22.56 -21.05
CA ASP A 141 7.39 -23.78 -20.81
C ASP A 141 6.75 -23.70 -19.43
N PHE A 142 5.43 -23.46 -19.41
CA PHE A 142 4.63 -23.58 -18.20
C PHE A 142 4.54 -25.05 -17.80
N THR A 143 5.59 -25.58 -17.20
CA THR A 143 5.60 -26.92 -16.62
C THR A 143 4.66 -26.95 -15.41
N LYS A 144 3.36 -27.19 -15.65
CA LYS A 144 2.44 -27.65 -14.60
C LYS A 144 2.17 -29.15 -14.81
N PRO A 145 2.44 -30.01 -13.81
CA PRO A 145 1.93 -31.36 -13.78
C PRO A 145 0.52 -31.35 -13.19
N THR A 146 -0.44 -30.69 -13.84
CA THR A 146 -1.88 -30.93 -13.63
C THR A 146 -2.60 -30.32 -14.82
N THR A 147 -2.89 -31.17 -15.80
CA THR A 147 -3.90 -30.94 -16.83
C THR A 147 -5.25 -30.86 -16.12
N ASP A 148 -5.59 -29.71 -15.54
CA ASP A 148 -6.98 -29.43 -15.23
C ASP A 148 -7.67 -29.34 -16.58
N ARG A 149 -8.48 -30.36 -16.92
CA ARG A 149 -9.29 -30.37 -18.14
C ARG A 149 -10.16 -29.12 -18.12
N CYS A 150 -9.73 -28.11 -18.85
CA CYS A 150 -10.48 -26.89 -19.02
C CYS A 150 -11.70 -27.28 -19.87
N SER A 151 -12.91 -26.94 -19.43
CA SER A 151 -14.17 -27.27 -20.14
C SER A 151 -14.25 -26.74 -21.58
N TRP A 152 -13.26 -25.94 -21.99
CA TRP A 152 -13.09 -25.41 -23.34
C TRP A 152 -12.33 -26.36 -24.28
N ASP A 153 -11.70 -27.41 -23.75
CA ASP A 153 -10.89 -28.39 -24.49
C ASP A 153 -11.71 -29.65 -24.86
N ASP A 154 -12.99 -29.70 -24.50
CA ASP A 154 -13.92 -30.71 -25.01
C ASP A 154 -14.35 -30.29 -26.43
N GLU A 155 -13.56 -30.71 -27.42
CA GLU A 155 -13.96 -30.71 -28.82
C GLU A 155 -15.22 -31.56 -28.98
N SER A 156 -16.38 -30.93 -29.15
CA SER A 156 -17.57 -31.59 -29.69
C SER A 156 -17.29 -31.86 -31.17
N ASP A 157 -16.78 -33.06 -31.46
CA ASP A 157 -16.68 -33.62 -32.81
C ASP A 157 -18.09 -33.94 -33.32
N ASP A 158 -18.79 -32.89 -33.74
CA ASP A 158 -20.06 -33.01 -34.45
C ASP A 158 -19.72 -33.27 -35.92
N GLY A 159 -19.49 -34.56 -36.24
CA GLY A 159 -19.15 -35.02 -37.58
C GLY A 159 -20.11 -34.52 -38.67
N PHE A 160 -19.52 -33.93 -39.71
CA PHE A 160 -20.18 -33.57 -40.97
C PHE A 160 -20.50 -34.80 -41.83
#